data_AF-A0A7W2YNS8-F1
#
_entry.id   AF-A0A7W2YNS8-F1
#
_cell.length_a   1.000
_cell.length_b   1.000
_cell.length_c   1.000
_cell.angle_alpha   90.00
_cell.angle_beta   90.00
_cell.angle_gamma   90.00
#
_symmetry.space_group_name_H-M   'P 1'
#
loop_
_entity.id
_entity.type
_entity.pdbx_description
1 polymer ?
#
loop_
_entity_poly.entity_id
_entity_poly.type
_entity_poly.pdbx_seq_one_letter_code
_entity_poly.pdbx_strand_id
1 'polypeptide(L)'
;DSMAKRVGVETANLSSKILNQTIPVYGATTIGAEQLFQVGARYNGVIKTINFTVGDNVKKGNLLAVIESNESLNTYKITSPISGVVLQRNGNVGGITQNTSLFEIVNFDTLWAEFKVFTNQYNQIKVGQHVDIMHGEQTFNSTITNIIPSKDQPYVLARVRLDNTALNLTSGQLLKGSIRVSQFEVDLAVEKIALQELGGRIGVFVKEGEEYEFTPLVLGRSDNYYIEVVDGLNKNSEYVNKNSYLIKADILKSEVEDDD
;
A
#
# COMPACT_ATOMS: atom_id res chain seq x y z
N ASP A 1 17.90 33.85 -21.34
CA ASP A 1 16.44 33.74 -21.17
C ASP A 1 15.64 33.09 -22.30
N SER A 2 16.12 32.93 -23.55
CA SER A 2 15.23 32.64 -24.69
C SER A 2 15.01 31.17 -25.08
N MET A 3 15.79 30.19 -24.60
CA MET A 3 15.56 28.76 -24.88
C MET A 3 14.92 28.00 -23.72
N ALA A 4 15.44 28.10 -22.49
CA ALA A 4 14.95 27.33 -21.34
C ALA A 4 13.45 27.57 -21.00
N LYS A 5 12.97 28.81 -21.13
CA LYS A 5 11.53 29.14 -20.98
C LYS A 5 10.64 28.58 -22.11
N ARG A 6 11.19 28.29 -23.29
CA ARG A 6 10.43 27.80 -24.46
C ARG A 6 10.29 26.27 -24.49
N VAL A 7 11.07 25.52 -23.71
CA VAL A 7 11.08 24.05 -23.72
C VAL A 7 10.62 23.41 -22.39
N GLY A 8 9.97 24.19 -21.51
CA GLY A 8 9.34 23.66 -20.29
C GLY A 8 10.34 23.18 -19.23
N VAL A 9 11.53 23.79 -19.17
CA VAL A 9 12.48 23.55 -18.08
C VAL A 9 11.91 24.21 -16.81
N GLU A 10 11.73 23.43 -15.76
CA GLU A 10 11.26 23.92 -14.46
C GLU A 10 12.42 23.93 -13.47
N THR A 11 12.53 25.01 -12.71
CA THR A 11 13.50 25.16 -11.63
C THR A 11 12.84 25.01 -10.27
N ALA A 12 13.63 24.62 -9.27
CA ALA A 12 13.20 24.54 -7.88
C ALA A 12 14.25 25.14 -6.96
N ASN A 13 13.78 25.68 -5.84
CA ASN A 13 14.64 26.17 -4.76
C ASN A 13 14.99 25.03 -3.80
N LEU A 14 16.18 25.12 -3.20
CA LEU A 14 16.58 24.22 -2.14
C LEU A 14 15.89 24.59 -0.82
N SER A 15 15.50 23.58 -0.07
CA SER A 15 14.93 23.75 1.27
C SER A 15 15.27 22.56 2.16
N SER A 16 15.24 22.78 3.47
CA SER A 16 15.29 21.69 4.45
C SER A 16 14.13 20.74 4.21
N LYS A 17 14.40 19.44 4.35
CA LYS A 17 13.40 18.42 4.08
C LYS A 17 13.48 17.26 5.07
N ILE A 18 12.31 16.76 5.43
CA ILE A 18 12.18 15.50 6.15
C ILE A 18 12.07 14.40 5.10
N LEU A 19 13.08 13.54 5.05
CA LEU A 19 13.16 12.41 4.14
C LEU A 19 12.73 11.14 4.88
N ASN A 20 11.91 10.33 4.22
CA ASN A 20 11.38 9.08 4.77
C ASN A 20 11.96 7.88 4.03
N GLN A 21 12.94 7.21 4.62
CA GLN A 21 13.47 5.98 4.03
C GLN A 21 12.42 4.88 4.15
N THR A 22 12.11 4.27 3.00
CA THR A 22 11.11 3.21 2.92
C THR A 22 11.70 1.92 2.37
N ILE A 23 11.09 0.80 2.75
CA ILE A 23 11.35 -0.51 2.18
C ILE A 23 10.11 -0.92 1.36
N PRO A 24 10.24 -1.15 0.04
CA PRO A 24 9.14 -1.63 -0.77
C PRO A 24 8.83 -3.09 -0.41
N VAL A 25 7.55 -3.38 -0.26
CA VAL A 25 7.03 -4.71 0.04
C VAL A 25 5.83 -5.02 -0.83
N TYR A 26 5.61 -6.31 -1.05
CA TYR A 26 4.51 -6.80 -1.89
C TYR A 26 3.72 -7.83 -1.13
N GLY A 27 2.41 -7.82 -1.32
CA GLY A 27 1.49 -8.60 -0.52
C GLY A 27 0.15 -8.77 -1.19
N ALA A 28 -0.78 -9.36 -0.43
CA ALA A 28 -2.16 -9.46 -0.85
C ALA A 28 -3.10 -9.10 0.31
N THR A 29 -4.33 -8.74 -0.05
CA THR A 29 -5.43 -8.65 0.91
C THR A 29 -5.84 -10.04 1.39
N THR A 30 -6.24 -10.15 2.65
CA THR A 30 -6.79 -11.36 3.25
C THR A 30 -7.89 -11.01 4.24
N ILE A 31 -8.76 -11.98 4.49
CA ILE A 31 -9.78 -11.93 5.53
C ILE A 31 -9.18 -12.58 6.77
N GLY A 32 -9.30 -11.91 7.93
CA GLY A 32 -8.90 -12.51 9.19
C GLY A 32 -9.95 -13.50 9.69
N ALA A 33 -9.53 -14.42 10.56
CA ALA A 33 -10.43 -15.38 11.17
C ALA A 33 -11.55 -14.70 11.98
N GLU A 34 -11.29 -13.48 12.49
CA GLU A 34 -12.23 -12.69 13.27
C GLU A 34 -13.35 -12.04 12.44
N GLN A 35 -13.22 -11.97 11.11
CA GLN A 35 -14.26 -11.47 10.21
C GLN A 35 -15.15 -12.58 9.65
N LEU A 36 -14.74 -13.84 9.81
CA LEU A 36 -15.42 -15.02 9.26
C LEU A 36 -16.27 -15.71 10.33
N PHE A 37 -17.58 -15.85 10.06
CA PHE A 37 -18.51 -16.51 10.96
C PHE A 37 -19.21 -17.67 10.26
N GLN A 38 -19.01 -18.86 10.81
CA GLN A 38 -19.75 -20.07 10.42
C GLN A 38 -20.97 -20.23 11.32
N VAL A 39 -22.15 -20.27 10.71
CA VAL A 39 -23.43 -20.37 11.43
C VAL A 39 -24.04 -21.74 11.15
N GLY A 40 -24.00 -22.62 12.14
CA GLY A 40 -24.59 -23.97 12.10
C GLY A 40 -25.89 -24.08 12.88
N ALA A 41 -26.58 -25.21 12.65
CA ALA A 41 -27.70 -25.62 13.49
C ALA A 41 -27.20 -26.09 14.86
N ARG A 42 -27.82 -25.61 15.94
CA ARG A 42 -27.46 -26.04 17.31
C ARG A 42 -27.90 -27.47 17.60
N TYR A 43 -29.06 -27.84 17.07
CA TYR A 43 -29.63 -29.18 17.15
C TYR A 43 -29.99 -29.65 15.75
N ASN A 44 -29.72 -30.92 15.44
CA ASN A 44 -30.07 -31.47 14.14
C ASN A 44 -31.59 -31.48 13.94
N GLY A 45 -32.01 -31.27 12.69
CA GLY A 45 -33.40 -30.95 12.39
C GLY A 45 -33.69 -30.81 10.91
N VAL A 46 -34.96 -30.56 10.58
CA VAL A 46 -35.42 -30.26 9.21
C VAL A 46 -35.46 -28.75 8.99
N ILE A 47 -34.86 -28.30 7.90
CA ILE A 47 -34.88 -26.89 7.49
C ILE A 47 -36.28 -26.55 7.01
N LYS A 48 -36.99 -25.67 7.73
CA LYS A 48 -38.33 -25.20 7.34
C LYS A 48 -38.26 -23.95 6.45
N THR A 49 -37.27 -23.10 6.67
CA THR A 49 -37.13 -21.83 5.94
C THR A 49 -35.67 -21.46 5.81
N ILE A 50 -35.32 -20.85 4.67
CA ILE A 50 -34.04 -20.18 4.39
C ILE A 50 -34.38 -18.83 3.75
N ASN A 51 -33.84 -17.74 4.31
CA ASN A 51 -34.18 -16.39 3.87
C ASN A 51 -33.08 -15.70 3.06
N PHE A 52 -31.87 -16.26 3.02
CA PHE A 52 -30.71 -15.65 2.37
C PHE A 52 -29.96 -16.66 1.50
N THR A 53 -29.34 -16.17 0.44
CA THR A 53 -28.52 -16.94 -0.50
C THR A 53 -27.11 -16.35 -0.59
N VAL A 54 -26.21 -17.07 -1.27
CA VAL A 54 -24.84 -16.61 -1.52
C VAL A 54 -24.85 -15.27 -2.25
N GLY A 55 -24.06 -14.32 -1.77
CA GLY A 55 -23.96 -12.95 -2.27
C GLY A 55 -24.88 -11.95 -1.56
N ASP A 56 -25.86 -12.40 -0.77
CA ASP A 56 -26.73 -11.48 -0.06
C ASP A 56 -26.01 -10.77 1.10
N ASN A 57 -26.39 -9.50 1.32
CA ASN A 57 -26.00 -8.75 2.50
C ASN A 57 -26.94 -9.07 3.67
N VAL A 58 -26.36 -9.36 4.83
CA VAL A 58 -27.08 -9.61 6.09
C VAL A 58 -26.64 -8.62 7.15
N LYS A 59 -27.57 -8.24 8.02
CA LYS A 59 -27.27 -7.51 9.26
C LYS A 59 -27.29 -8.46 10.45
N LYS A 60 -26.54 -8.11 11.49
CA LYS A 60 -26.63 -8.81 12.79
C LYS A 60 -28.08 -8.92 13.24
N GLY A 61 -28.50 -10.11 13.62
CA GLY A 61 -29.86 -10.43 14.07
C GLY A 61 -30.86 -10.76 12.96
N ASN A 62 -30.50 -10.65 11.67
CA ASN A 62 -31.38 -11.10 10.59
C ASN A 62 -31.66 -12.60 10.71
N LEU A 63 -32.92 -12.99 10.48
CA LEU A 63 -33.36 -14.38 10.50
C LEU A 63 -32.84 -15.12 9.28
N LEU A 64 -31.84 -15.98 9.45
CA LEU A 64 -31.22 -16.74 8.36
C LEU A 64 -32.05 -17.96 7.97
N ALA A 65 -32.43 -18.76 8.98
CA ALA A 65 -33.18 -20.00 8.79
C ALA A 65 -34.06 -20.34 9.99
N VAL A 66 -35.06 -21.19 9.76
CA VAL A 66 -35.88 -21.80 10.80
C VAL A 66 -35.71 -23.31 10.71
N ILE A 67 -35.35 -23.94 11.82
CA ILE A 67 -35.10 -25.38 11.91
C ILE A 67 -36.11 -26.01 12.86
N GLU A 68 -36.71 -27.13 12.47
CA GLU A 68 -37.46 -28.01 13.37
C GLU A 68 -36.53 -29.06 13.95
N SER A 69 -36.33 -29.05 15.27
CA SER A 69 -35.42 -29.96 15.96
C SER A 69 -35.93 -31.40 15.91
N ASN A 70 -35.05 -32.35 15.57
CA ASN A 70 -35.38 -33.78 15.61
C ASN A 70 -35.62 -34.30 17.04
N GLU A 71 -35.05 -33.63 18.05
CA GLU A 71 -35.16 -34.06 19.46
C GLU A 71 -36.46 -33.60 20.10
N SER A 72 -36.88 -32.35 19.85
CA SER A 72 -38.03 -31.74 20.52
C SER A 72 -39.24 -31.53 19.61
N LEU A 73 -39.08 -31.66 18.29
CA LEU A 73 -40.06 -31.32 17.25
C LEU A 73 -40.50 -29.84 17.26
N ASN A 74 -39.86 -29.00 18.08
CA ASN A 74 -40.08 -27.57 18.11
C ASN A 74 -39.24 -26.85 17.07
N THR A 75 -39.76 -25.74 16.56
CA THR A 75 -39.01 -24.86 15.67
C THR A 75 -38.17 -23.86 16.45
N TYR A 76 -36.97 -23.58 15.95
CA TYR A 76 -36.11 -22.52 16.46
C TYR A 76 -35.48 -21.72 15.33
N LYS A 77 -35.10 -20.49 15.65
CA LYS A 77 -34.56 -19.51 14.70
C LYS A 77 -33.04 -19.52 14.74
N ILE A 78 -32.43 -19.44 13.57
CA ILE A 78 -31.00 -19.17 13.40
C ILE A 78 -30.88 -17.76 12.85
N THR A 79 -30.12 -16.91 13.54
CA THR A 79 -29.93 -15.51 13.17
C THR A 79 -28.46 -15.20 12.88
N SER A 80 -28.20 -14.19 12.06
CA SER A 80 -26.84 -13.76 11.77
C SER A 80 -26.15 -13.19 13.03
N PRO A 81 -24.94 -13.65 13.40
CA PRO A 81 -24.19 -13.10 14.52
C PRO A 81 -23.53 -11.76 14.19
N ILE A 82 -23.33 -11.46 12.90
CA ILE A 82 -22.64 -10.27 12.40
C ILE A 82 -23.37 -9.62 11.22
N SER A 83 -22.96 -8.41 10.86
CA SER A 83 -23.29 -7.81 9.57
C SER A 83 -22.20 -8.15 8.55
N GLY A 84 -22.59 -8.54 7.34
CA GLY A 84 -21.65 -9.00 6.31
C GLY A 84 -22.33 -9.59 5.08
N VAL A 85 -21.57 -10.34 4.30
CA VAL A 85 -22.03 -11.01 3.07
C VAL A 85 -22.04 -12.52 3.27
N VAL A 86 -23.08 -13.20 2.77
CA VAL A 86 -23.15 -14.66 2.75
C VAL A 86 -22.21 -15.20 1.67
N LEU A 87 -21.08 -15.81 2.07
CA LEU A 87 -20.13 -16.46 1.16
C LEU A 87 -20.55 -17.89 0.79
N GLN A 88 -21.13 -18.60 1.74
CA GLN A 88 -21.64 -19.95 1.53
C GLN A 88 -23.00 -20.12 2.17
N ARG A 89 -23.85 -20.89 1.50
CA ARG A 89 -25.13 -21.37 2.04
C ARG A 89 -25.25 -22.85 1.75
N ASN A 90 -25.40 -23.64 2.81
CA ASN A 90 -25.56 -25.08 2.75
C ASN A 90 -26.98 -25.46 3.16
N GLY A 91 -27.50 -26.51 2.52
CA GLY A 91 -28.85 -27.01 2.79
C GLY A 91 -29.95 -26.28 2.02
N ASN A 92 -31.10 -26.95 1.93
CA ASN A 92 -32.30 -26.48 1.26
C ASN A 92 -33.50 -26.67 2.19
N VAL A 93 -34.57 -25.93 1.97
CA VAL A 93 -35.85 -26.17 2.65
C VAL A 93 -36.28 -27.63 2.42
N GLY A 94 -36.72 -28.29 3.49
CA GLY A 94 -37.03 -29.73 3.54
C GLY A 94 -35.81 -30.63 3.75
N GLY A 95 -34.59 -30.10 3.62
CA GLY A 95 -33.35 -30.81 3.90
C GLY A 95 -33.09 -30.98 5.40
N ILE A 96 -32.19 -31.89 5.75
CA ILE A 96 -31.79 -32.20 7.12
C ILE A 96 -30.47 -31.49 7.44
N THR A 97 -30.35 -30.95 8.65
CA THR A 97 -29.08 -30.42 9.15
C THR A 97 -28.19 -31.56 9.66
N GLN A 98 -26.95 -31.63 9.17
CA GLN A 98 -26.02 -32.76 9.42
C GLN A 98 -24.76 -32.32 10.20
N ASN A 99 -24.91 -31.56 11.28
CA ASN A 99 -23.77 -30.95 12.02
C ASN A 99 -22.81 -30.09 11.17
N THR A 100 -23.24 -29.62 10.00
CA THR A 100 -22.46 -28.74 9.14
C THR A 100 -22.88 -27.28 9.34
N SER A 101 -21.97 -26.35 9.02
CA SER A 101 -22.30 -24.93 8.93
C SER A 101 -23.35 -24.72 7.83
N LEU A 102 -24.44 -24.02 8.15
CA LEU A 102 -25.50 -23.67 7.19
C LEU A 102 -25.16 -22.39 6.43
N PHE A 103 -24.45 -21.46 7.06
CA PHE A 103 -24.03 -20.22 6.43
C PHE A 103 -22.58 -19.91 6.76
N GLU A 104 -21.87 -19.36 5.81
CA GLU A 104 -20.59 -18.70 6.01
C GLU A 104 -20.79 -17.21 5.74
N ILE A 105 -20.59 -16.37 6.74
CA ILE A 105 -20.84 -14.93 6.66
C ILE A 105 -19.52 -14.20 6.94
N VAL A 106 -19.14 -13.29 6.06
CA VAL A 106 -17.92 -12.50 6.19
C VAL A 106 -18.24 -11.02 6.27
N ASN A 107 -17.63 -10.35 7.25
CA ASN A 107 -17.57 -8.89 7.27
C ASN A 107 -16.39 -8.41 6.41
N PHE A 108 -16.68 -7.70 5.32
CA PHE A 108 -15.67 -7.13 4.43
C PHE A 108 -15.29 -5.67 4.77
N ASP A 109 -15.88 -5.06 5.79
CA ASP A 109 -15.61 -3.65 6.15
C ASP A 109 -14.18 -3.45 6.64
N THR A 110 -13.55 -4.54 7.11
CA THR A 110 -12.14 -4.56 7.47
C THR A 110 -11.44 -5.73 6.80
N LEU A 111 -10.28 -5.46 6.21
CA LEU A 111 -9.39 -6.47 5.65
C LEU A 111 -8.00 -6.35 6.25
N TRP A 112 -7.16 -7.33 5.97
CA TRP A 112 -5.74 -7.27 6.25
C TRP A 112 -4.96 -7.21 4.95
N ALA A 113 -3.94 -6.37 4.88
CA ALA A 113 -2.86 -6.53 3.92
C ALA A 113 -1.76 -7.36 4.58
N GLU A 114 -1.33 -8.42 3.93
CA GLU A 114 -0.19 -9.24 4.36
C GLU A 114 0.97 -9.06 3.40
N PHE A 115 1.95 -8.27 3.82
CA PHE A 115 3.15 -7.98 3.05
C PHE A 115 4.28 -8.95 3.39
N LYS A 116 4.93 -9.49 2.36
CA LYS A 116 6.09 -10.37 2.52
C LYS A 116 7.34 -9.53 2.79
N VAL A 117 8.02 -9.80 3.89
CA VAL A 117 9.29 -9.16 4.28
C VAL A 117 10.38 -10.22 4.33
N PHE A 118 11.41 -10.06 3.51
CA PHE A 118 12.51 -11.02 3.41
C PHE A 118 13.59 -10.79 4.49
N THR A 119 14.41 -11.82 4.74
CA THR A 119 15.37 -11.88 5.85
C THR A 119 16.31 -10.68 5.94
N ASN A 120 16.78 -10.14 4.81
CA ASN A 120 17.68 -8.98 4.77
C ASN A 120 17.02 -7.67 5.22
N GLN A 121 15.69 -7.58 5.14
CA GLN A 121 14.90 -6.42 5.53
C GLN A 121 14.36 -6.54 6.96
N TYR A 122 14.20 -7.78 7.45
CA TYR A 122 13.51 -8.10 8.71
C TYR A 122 13.98 -7.25 9.91
N ASN A 123 15.29 -7.06 10.07
CA ASN A 123 15.87 -6.33 11.21
C ASN A 123 15.42 -4.86 11.30
N GLN A 124 14.96 -4.29 10.19
CA GLN A 124 14.48 -2.90 10.11
C GLN A 124 12.96 -2.78 10.27
N ILE A 125 12.23 -3.90 10.23
CA ILE A 125 10.77 -3.93 10.28
C ILE A 125 10.28 -4.17 11.71
N LYS A 126 9.38 -3.31 12.20
CA LYS A 126 8.80 -3.37 13.54
C LYS A 126 7.31 -3.08 13.51
N VAL A 127 6.58 -3.67 14.46
CA VAL A 127 5.18 -3.31 14.73
C VAL A 127 5.08 -1.81 15.03
N GLY A 128 4.03 -1.17 14.52
CA GLY A 128 3.77 0.26 14.64
C GLY A 128 4.35 1.13 13.52
N GLN A 129 5.22 0.60 12.65
CA GLN A 129 5.73 1.38 11.52
C GLN A 129 4.61 1.74 10.53
N HIS A 130 4.69 2.96 9.99
CA HIS A 130 3.80 3.42 8.94
C HIS A 130 4.05 2.69 7.63
N VAL A 131 2.96 2.36 6.94
CA VAL A 131 2.97 1.76 5.62
C VAL A 131 2.10 2.60 4.70
N ASP A 132 2.72 3.11 3.63
CA ASP A 132 2.03 3.71 2.50
C ASP A 132 1.67 2.57 1.53
N ILE A 133 0.38 2.33 1.31
CA ILE A 133 -0.11 1.20 0.51
C ILE A 133 -0.73 1.72 -0.77
N MET A 134 -0.43 1.06 -1.88
CA MET A 134 -0.89 1.40 -3.21
C MET A 134 -1.68 0.24 -3.82
N HIS A 135 -2.83 0.58 -4.39
CA HIS A 135 -3.67 -0.31 -5.19
C HIS A 135 -4.15 0.44 -6.44
N GLY A 136 -3.55 0.16 -7.59
CA GLY A 136 -3.75 0.97 -8.80
C GLY A 136 -3.32 2.42 -8.53
N GLU A 137 -4.22 3.37 -8.76
CA GLU A 137 -4.01 4.81 -8.49
C GLU A 137 -4.38 5.22 -7.05
N GLN A 138 -5.04 4.34 -6.29
CA GLN A 138 -5.44 4.63 -4.91
C GLN A 138 -4.27 4.41 -3.96
N THR A 139 -4.14 5.33 -3.00
CA THR A 139 -3.16 5.23 -1.93
C THR A 139 -3.85 5.37 -0.58
N PHE A 140 -3.40 4.57 0.39
CA PHE A 140 -3.92 4.58 1.75
C PHE A 140 -2.82 4.30 2.75
N ASN A 141 -2.92 4.94 3.92
CA ASN A 141 -1.91 4.86 4.96
C ASN A 141 -2.44 4.04 6.12
N SER A 142 -1.58 3.17 6.65
CA SER A 142 -1.88 2.39 7.85
C SER A 142 -0.59 2.08 8.60
N THR A 143 -0.65 1.16 9.56
CA THR A 143 0.49 0.76 10.39
C THR A 143 0.58 -0.76 10.51
N ILE A 144 1.81 -1.27 10.62
CA ILE A 144 2.05 -2.69 10.88
C ILE A 144 1.45 -3.05 12.23
N THR A 145 0.45 -3.92 12.21
CA THR A 145 -0.23 -4.39 13.43
C THR A 145 0.46 -5.61 14.00
N ASN A 146 0.88 -6.55 13.15
CA ASN A 146 1.56 -7.77 13.58
C ASN A 146 2.65 -8.16 12.59
N ILE A 147 3.65 -8.91 13.08
CA ILE A 147 4.63 -9.62 12.27
C ILE A 147 4.45 -11.10 12.56
N ILE A 148 4.05 -11.87 11.54
CA ILE A 148 3.79 -13.29 11.65
C ILE A 148 5.01 -14.06 11.12
N PRO A 149 5.69 -14.85 11.97
CA PRO A 149 6.77 -15.72 11.51
C PRO A 149 6.25 -16.77 10.54
N SER A 150 7.01 -17.07 9.49
CA SER A 150 6.72 -18.19 8.60
C SER A 150 7.62 -19.37 8.97
N LYS A 151 7.02 -20.57 9.04
CA LYS A 151 7.74 -21.80 9.39
C LYS A 151 8.63 -22.31 8.24
N ASP A 152 8.11 -22.26 7.01
CA ASP A 152 8.72 -22.89 5.83
C ASP A 152 8.85 -21.92 4.64
N GLN A 153 8.95 -20.62 4.91
CA GLN A 153 9.06 -19.58 3.88
C GLN A 153 10.23 -18.65 4.20
N PRO A 154 10.94 -18.13 3.18
CA PRO A 154 12.08 -17.22 3.36
C PRO A 154 11.66 -15.78 3.68
N TYR A 155 10.45 -15.58 4.22
CA TYR A 155 9.88 -14.27 4.56
C TYR A 155 8.97 -14.37 5.78
N VAL A 156 8.77 -13.25 6.47
CA VAL A 156 7.69 -13.07 7.45
C VAL A 156 6.54 -12.29 6.81
N LEU A 157 5.36 -12.35 7.42
CA LEU A 157 4.22 -11.53 6.99
C LEU A 157 4.09 -10.32 7.93
N ALA A 158 4.29 -9.12 7.38
CA ALA A 158 3.89 -7.87 8.03
C ALA A 158 2.40 -7.63 7.75
N ARG A 159 1.58 -7.78 8.77
CA ARG A 159 0.12 -7.69 8.69
C ARG A 159 -0.35 -6.29 9.07
N VAL A 160 -1.08 -5.65 8.17
CA VAL A 160 -1.54 -4.26 8.25
C VAL A 160 -3.05 -4.21 8.14
N ARG A 161 -3.72 -3.54 9.08
CA ARG A 161 -5.19 -3.41 9.05
C ARG A 161 -5.62 -2.43 7.96
N LEU A 162 -6.62 -2.80 7.18
CA LEU A 162 -7.25 -1.96 6.17
C LEU A 162 -8.69 -1.65 6.58
N ASP A 163 -9.04 -0.37 6.57
CA ASP A 163 -10.43 0.06 6.53
C ASP A 163 -10.92 -0.04 5.08
N ASN A 164 -11.87 -0.93 4.84
CA ASN A 164 -12.37 -1.25 3.52
C ASN A 164 -13.77 -0.68 3.24
N THR A 165 -14.28 0.18 4.12
CA THR A 165 -15.63 0.77 3.99
C THR A 165 -15.80 1.63 2.72
N ALA A 166 -14.71 2.21 2.21
CA ALA A 166 -14.71 3.02 0.98
C ALA A 166 -13.84 2.41 -0.14
N LEU A 167 -13.03 1.39 0.16
CA LEU A 167 -12.02 0.88 -0.78
C LEU A 167 -12.56 -0.23 -1.70
N ASN A 168 -13.68 -0.87 -1.33
CA ASN A 168 -14.29 -1.97 -2.09
C ASN A 168 -13.29 -3.08 -2.49
N LEU A 169 -12.26 -3.29 -1.67
CA LEU A 169 -11.27 -4.34 -1.86
C LEU A 169 -11.90 -5.70 -1.53
N THR A 170 -11.43 -6.73 -2.22
CA THR A 170 -11.77 -8.13 -1.94
C THR A 170 -10.55 -8.88 -1.45
N SER A 171 -10.72 -10.09 -0.91
CA SER A 171 -9.60 -10.95 -0.52
C SER A 171 -8.80 -11.42 -1.74
N GLY A 172 -7.48 -11.54 -1.61
CA GLY A 172 -6.57 -12.03 -2.64
C GLY A 172 -6.08 -10.97 -3.64
N GLN A 173 -6.46 -9.71 -3.49
CA GLN A 173 -5.97 -8.63 -4.35
C GLN A 173 -4.52 -8.28 -4.02
N LEU A 174 -3.70 -8.09 -5.04
CA LEU A 174 -2.30 -7.74 -4.90
C LEU A 174 -2.13 -6.28 -4.49
N LEU A 175 -1.24 -6.03 -3.53
CA LEU A 175 -0.92 -4.71 -3.01
C LEU A 175 0.58 -4.47 -3.04
N LYS A 176 0.96 -3.21 -3.29
CA LYS A 176 2.33 -2.71 -3.07
C LYS A 176 2.33 -1.83 -1.82
N GLY A 177 3.25 -2.07 -0.90
CA GLY A 177 3.46 -1.26 0.28
C GLY A 177 4.85 -0.62 0.28
N SER A 178 4.98 0.51 0.96
CA SER A 178 6.25 1.13 1.30
C SER A 178 6.29 1.31 2.82
N ILE A 179 7.07 0.48 3.51
CA ILE A 179 7.19 0.55 4.98
C ILE A 179 8.22 1.62 5.32
N ARG A 180 7.86 2.61 6.12
CA ARG A 180 8.78 3.65 6.60
C ARG A 180 9.66 3.08 7.71
N VAL A 181 10.97 3.01 7.46
CA VAL A 181 11.95 2.41 8.38
C VAL A 181 12.82 3.43 9.09
N SER A 182 12.98 4.61 8.50
CA SER A 182 13.74 5.71 9.10
C SER A 182 13.22 7.04 8.60
N GLN A 183 13.43 8.08 9.40
CA GLN A 183 13.11 9.45 9.08
C GLN A 183 14.30 10.32 9.46
N PHE A 184 14.70 11.23 8.57
CA PHE A 184 15.81 12.13 8.80
C PHE A 184 15.48 13.51 8.26
N GLU A 185 15.80 14.53 9.05
CA GLU A 185 15.84 15.91 8.58
C GLU A 185 17.21 16.16 7.93
N VAL A 186 17.17 16.85 6.79
CA VAL A 186 18.36 17.22 6.02
C VAL A 186 18.30 18.69 5.67
N ASP A 187 19.44 19.38 5.75
CA ASP A 187 19.54 20.81 5.48
C ASP A 187 19.19 21.17 4.04
N LEU A 188 19.61 20.34 3.09
CA LEU A 188 19.40 20.51 1.67
C LEU A 188 19.06 19.18 1.01
N ALA A 189 18.04 19.19 0.16
CA ALA A 189 17.68 18.05 -0.66
C ALA A 189 17.25 18.51 -2.06
N VAL A 190 17.58 17.69 -3.06
CA VAL A 190 17.10 17.83 -4.44
C VAL A 190 16.22 16.64 -4.81
N GLU A 191 15.31 16.86 -5.75
CA GLU A 191 14.57 15.75 -6.33
C GLU A 191 15.50 14.86 -7.16
N LYS A 192 15.35 13.54 -7.00
CA LYS A 192 16.16 12.56 -7.73
C LYS A 192 16.02 12.69 -9.25
N ILE A 193 14.88 13.15 -9.74
CA ILE A 193 14.63 13.37 -11.17
C ILE A 193 15.52 14.49 -11.76
N ALA A 194 16.02 15.40 -10.92
CA ALA A 194 16.88 16.50 -11.32
C ALA A 194 18.35 16.07 -11.51
N LEU A 195 18.75 14.96 -10.89
CA LEU A 195 20.12 14.47 -10.95
C LEU A 195 20.50 14.10 -12.39
N GLN A 196 21.68 14.51 -12.80
CA GLN A 196 22.28 14.22 -14.09
C GLN A 196 23.70 13.71 -13.91
N GLU A 197 24.14 12.87 -14.82
CA GLU A 197 25.53 12.42 -14.90
C GLU A 197 26.24 13.17 -16.03
N LEU A 198 27.35 13.84 -15.73
CA LEU A 198 28.20 14.52 -16.71
C LEU A 198 29.67 14.32 -16.33
N GLY A 199 30.49 13.88 -17.30
CA GLY A 199 31.91 13.61 -17.07
C GLY A 199 32.19 12.58 -15.96
N GLY A 200 31.32 11.59 -15.78
CA GLY A 200 31.42 10.56 -14.73
C GLY A 200 31.12 11.06 -13.31
N ARG A 201 30.60 12.28 -13.16
CA ARG A 201 30.15 12.85 -11.88
C ARG A 201 28.63 13.00 -11.89
N ILE A 202 28.01 12.82 -10.74
CA ILE A 202 26.59 13.06 -10.54
C ILE A 202 26.41 14.47 -9.99
N GLY A 203 25.48 15.22 -10.56
CA GLY A 203 25.23 16.61 -10.19
C GLY A 203 23.85 17.08 -10.62
N VAL A 204 23.62 18.38 -10.50
CA VAL A 204 22.43 19.08 -11.05
C VAL A 204 22.88 20.28 -11.86
N PHE A 205 22.00 20.79 -12.72
CA PHE A 205 22.21 22.09 -13.34
C PHE A 205 21.68 23.19 -12.42
N VAL A 206 22.54 24.15 -12.09
CA VAL A 206 22.19 25.32 -11.28
C VAL A 206 22.03 26.51 -12.22
N LYS A 207 21.02 27.34 -11.95
CA LYS A 207 20.78 28.55 -12.71
C LYS A 207 21.58 29.70 -12.10
N GLU A 208 22.49 30.26 -12.89
CA GLU A 208 23.31 31.42 -12.54
C GLU A 208 22.95 32.57 -13.49
N GLY A 209 22.09 33.47 -13.02
CA GLY A 209 21.51 34.52 -13.86
C GLY A 209 20.67 33.95 -15.00
N GLU A 210 21.21 34.01 -16.22
CA GLU A 210 20.55 33.58 -17.46
C GLU A 210 21.11 32.28 -18.04
N GLU A 211 22.15 31.73 -17.41
CA GLU A 211 22.88 30.54 -17.83
C GLU A 211 22.68 29.38 -16.85
N TYR A 212 23.05 28.18 -17.29
CA TYR A 212 22.98 26.97 -16.48
C TYR A 212 24.34 26.32 -16.41
N GLU A 213 24.81 26.05 -15.20
CA GLU A 213 26.09 25.41 -14.96
C GLU A 213 25.90 24.03 -14.33
N PHE A 214 26.65 23.03 -14.81
CA PHE A 214 26.66 21.72 -14.17
C PHE A 214 27.42 21.78 -12.86
N THR A 215 26.73 21.50 -11.76
CA THR A 215 27.31 21.49 -10.42
C THR A 215 27.35 20.07 -9.87
N PRO A 216 28.54 19.44 -9.76
CA PRO A 216 28.71 18.13 -9.13
C PRO A 216 28.30 18.16 -7.66
N LEU A 217 27.66 17.09 -7.18
CA LEU A 217 27.15 17.01 -5.80
C LEU A 217 27.81 15.88 -5.00
N VAL A 218 28.01 16.13 -3.72
CA VAL A 218 28.22 15.07 -2.73
C VAL A 218 26.87 14.71 -2.13
N LEU A 219 26.43 13.48 -2.40
CA LEU A 219 25.08 13.01 -2.05
C LEU A 219 25.09 12.21 -0.75
N GLY A 220 24.04 12.38 0.05
CA GLY A 220 23.86 11.72 1.34
C GLY A 220 22.72 10.70 1.34
N ARG A 221 21.92 10.73 2.41
CA ARG A 221 20.76 9.85 2.59
C ARG A 221 19.65 10.21 1.61
N SER A 222 18.76 9.27 1.31
CA SER A 222 17.69 9.51 0.35
C SER A 222 16.39 8.80 0.71
N ASP A 223 15.28 9.37 0.25
CA ASP A 223 13.99 8.69 0.24
C ASP A 223 13.57 8.32 -1.19
N ASN A 224 12.30 8.04 -1.45
CA ASN A 224 11.84 7.63 -2.77
C ASN A 224 11.93 8.76 -3.82
N TYR A 225 11.91 10.02 -3.41
CA TYR A 225 11.77 11.18 -4.30
C TYR A 225 12.95 12.15 -4.22
N TYR A 226 13.56 12.29 -3.05
CA TYR A 226 14.58 13.27 -2.74
C TYR A 226 15.87 12.60 -2.27
N ILE A 227 16.98 13.29 -2.48
CA ILE A 227 18.29 12.93 -1.95
C ILE A 227 18.92 14.14 -1.24
N GLU A 228 19.54 13.88 -0.11
CA GLU A 228 20.31 14.84 0.67
C GLU A 228 21.52 15.32 -0.15
N VAL A 229 21.74 16.64 -0.13
CA VAL A 229 22.94 17.28 -0.67
C VAL A 229 23.83 17.64 0.51
N VAL A 230 24.96 16.93 0.63
CA VAL A 230 25.95 17.14 1.69
C VAL A 230 26.92 18.26 1.31
N ASP A 231 27.25 18.37 0.03
CA ASP A 231 28.12 19.42 -0.51
C ASP A 231 27.83 19.68 -2.00
N GLY A 232 28.20 20.87 -2.47
CA GLY A 232 28.07 21.32 -3.86
C GLY A 232 27.00 22.37 -4.12
N LEU A 233 26.07 22.62 -3.19
CA LEU A 233 25.03 23.66 -3.34
C LEU A 233 24.88 24.54 -2.10
N ASN A 234 24.49 25.79 -2.33
CA ASN A 234 24.16 26.75 -1.28
C ASN A 234 22.65 26.82 -1.05
N LYS A 235 22.19 27.24 0.14
CA LYS A 235 20.75 27.29 0.46
C LYS A 235 19.90 28.17 -0.49
N ASN A 236 20.53 29.10 -1.19
CA ASN A 236 19.87 30.02 -2.12
C ASN A 236 19.99 29.59 -3.60
N SER A 237 20.60 28.45 -3.90
CA SER A 237 20.75 27.98 -5.27
C SER A 237 19.41 27.55 -5.85
N GLU A 238 19.16 27.94 -7.10
CA GLU A 238 18.04 27.51 -7.92
C GLU A 238 18.53 26.42 -8.88
N TYR A 239 17.97 25.22 -8.80
CA TYR A 239 18.39 24.08 -9.63
C TYR A 239 17.30 23.66 -10.62
N VAL A 240 17.69 23.07 -11.74
CA VAL A 240 16.76 22.54 -12.74
C VAL A 240 16.16 21.23 -12.24
N ASN A 241 14.85 21.26 -11.98
CA ASN A 241 14.09 20.14 -11.44
C ASN A 241 13.55 19.22 -12.54
N LYS A 242 12.94 19.78 -13.60
CA LYS A 242 12.40 19.02 -14.73
C LYS A 242 13.08 19.36 -16.04
N ASN A 243 13.16 18.36 -16.91
CA ASN A 243 13.74 18.47 -18.24
C ASN A 243 15.21 18.91 -18.26
N SER A 244 15.97 18.55 -17.21
CA SER A 244 17.41 18.82 -17.10
C SER A 244 18.26 18.21 -18.22
N TYR A 245 17.78 17.15 -18.86
CA TYR A 245 18.42 16.53 -20.04
C TYR A 245 18.52 17.49 -21.24
N LEU A 246 17.62 18.48 -21.35
CA LEU A 246 17.67 19.47 -22.43
C LEU A 246 18.86 20.42 -22.23
N ILE A 247 19.09 20.84 -20.99
CA ILE A 247 20.23 21.69 -20.63
C ILE A 247 21.54 20.94 -20.88
N LYS A 248 21.60 19.67 -20.51
CA LYS A 248 22.75 18.81 -20.81
C LYS A 248 23.06 18.74 -22.31
N ALA A 249 22.04 18.55 -23.15
CA ALA A 249 22.22 18.44 -24.59
C ALA A 249 22.72 19.74 -25.23
N ASP A 250 22.27 20.89 -24.73
CA ASP A 250 22.70 22.21 -25.19
C ASP A 250 24.19 22.45 -24.88
N ILE A 251 24.59 22.20 -23.63
CA ILE A 251 26.00 22.36 -23.18
C ILE A 251 26.94 21.46 -23.98
N LEU A 252 26.59 20.18 -24.16
CA LEU A 252 27.40 19.24 -24.95
C LEU A 252 27.50 19.65 -26.43
N LYS A 253 26.51 20.37 -26.97
CA LYS A 253 26.55 20.87 -28.35
C LYS A 253 27.49 22.06 -28.47
N SER A 254 27.44 22.99 -27.51
CA SER A 254 28.34 24.15 -27.47
C SER A 254 29.80 23.74 -27.29
N GLU A 255 30.10 22.76 -26.42
CA GLU A 255 31.47 22.25 -26.23
C GLU A 255 32.07 21.67 -27.52
N VAL A 256 31.26 21.05 -28.38
CA VAL A 256 31.72 20.50 -29.66
C VAL A 256 31.94 21.59 -30.72
N GLU A 257 31.16 22.67 -30.68
CA GLU A 257 31.30 23.81 -31.61
C GLU A 257 32.51 24.70 -31.26
N ASP A 258 32.94 24.71 -30.00
CA ASP A 258 34.11 25.47 -29.54
C ASP A 258 35.46 24.75 -29.78
N ASP A 259 35.43 23.43 -30.01
CA ASP A 259 36.61 22.58 -30.29
C ASP A 259 36.97 22.48 -31.80
N ASP A 260 36.17 23.09 -32.69
CA ASP A 260 36.35 23.15 -34.17
C ASP A 260 36.90 24.51 -34.66
#